data_AF-A0A9E4RS75-F1
#
_entry.id   AF-A0A9E4RS75-F1
#
_cell.length_a   1.000
_cell.length_b   1.000
_cell.length_c   1.000
_cell.angle_alpha   90.00
_cell.angle_beta   90.00
_cell.angle_gamma   90.00
#
_symmetry.space_group_name_H-M   'P 1'
#
loop_
_entity.id
_entity.type
_entity.pdbx_description
1 polymer ?
#
loop_
_entity_poly.entity_id
_entity_poly.type
_entity_poly.pdbx_seq_one_letter_code
_entity_poly.pdbx_strand_id
1 'polypeptide(L)'
;LIDKVRVGTPPKQGVEQYKQGATVTIQTKDGRTFSSTVFAPKGSGALGIDWADVDAKYRSLVPRAQVSDQRVEGSLQVIHEFGNVKHVSELIDLLHN
;
A
#
# COMPACT_ATOMS: atom_id res chain seq x y z
N LEU A 1 13.02 17.81 -8.49
CA LEU A 1 11.54 17.79 -8.59
C LEU A 1 10.90 18.23 -7.28
N ILE A 2 11.38 17.75 -6.13
CA ILE A 2 10.89 18.15 -4.80
C ILE A 2 10.88 19.67 -4.59
N ASP A 3 11.83 20.38 -5.17
CA ASP A 3 12.00 21.84 -5.19
C ASP A 3 10.83 22.59 -5.88
N LYS A 4 10.00 21.89 -6.64
CA LYS A 4 8.88 22.46 -7.41
C LYS A 4 7.52 22.13 -6.81
N VAL A 5 7.48 21.36 -5.73
CA VAL A 5 6.24 20.92 -5.08
C VAL A 5 5.82 21.95 -4.04
N ARG A 6 4.52 22.26 -4.02
CA ARG A 6 3.89 23.09 -2.99
C ARG A 6 2.58 22.43 -2.57
N VAL A 7 2.28 22.47 -1.27
CA VAL A 7 0.98 22.02 -0.75
C VAL A 7 0.00 23.19 -0.87
N GLY A 8 -1.08 22.99 -1.60
CA GLY A 8 -2.15 23.98 -1.76
C GLY A 8 -3.10 24.02 -0.56
N THR A 9 -4.06 24.94 -0.60
CA THR A 9 -5.13 24.99 0.40
C THR A 9 -5.96 23.69 0.37
N PRO A 10 -6.28 23.09 1.52
CA PRO A 10 -7.16 21.94 1.57
C PRO A 10 -8.54 22.23 0.95
N PRO A 11 -9.22 21.22 0.37
CA PRO A 11 -10.56 21.39 -0.16
C PRO A 11 -11.53 21.82 0.96
N LYS A 12 -12.46 22.72 0.64
CA LYS A 12 -13.50 23.20 1.57
C LYS A 12 -14.84 22.49 1.38
N GLN A 13 -15.05 21.86 0.22
CA GLN A 13 -16.28 21.18 -0.16
C GLN A 13 -15.96 19.73 -0.49
N GLY A 14 -16.90 18.82 -0.19
CA GLY A 14 -16.72 17.39 -0.46
C GLY A 14 -15.55 16.76 0.29
N VAL A 15 -15.11 17.36 1.40
CA VAL A 15 -13.96 16.89 2.20
C VAL A 15 -14.12 15.41 2.57
N GLU A 16 -15.34 15.01 2.92
CA GLU A 16 -15.69 13.64 3.28
C GLU A 16 -15.44 12.62 2.15
N GLN A 17 -15.36 13.06 0.90
CA GLN A 17 -15.05 12.19 -0.24
C GLN A 17 -13.57 11.79 -0.27
N TYR A 18 -12.69 12.61 0.29
CA TYR A 18 -11.26 12.33 0.36
C TYR A 18 -10.97 11.31 1.47
N LYS A 19 -11.03 10.03 1.11
CA LYS A 19 -10.64 8.91 1.97
C LYS A 19 -9.14 8.64 1.81
N GLN A 20 -8.33 9.58 2.30
CA GLN A 20 -6.86 9.63 2.12
C GLN A 20 -6.41 9.93 0.68
N GLY A 21 -7.31 10.49 -0.13
CA GLY A 21 -7.03 10.96 -1.48
C GLY A 21 -6.31 12.31 -1.55
N ALA A 22 -5.97 12.73 -2.77
CA ALA A 22 -5.39 14.04 -3.06
C ALA A 22 -5.72 14.52 -4.48
N THR A 23 -5.69 15.83 -4.68
CA THR A 23 -5.63 16.45 -6.01
C THR A 23 -4.19 16.85 -6.31
N VAL A 24 -3.70 16.49 -7.49
CA VAL A 24 -2.40 16.91 -8.00
C VAL A 24 -2.62 17.79 -9.22
N THR A 25 -2.05 19.00 -9.15
CA THR A 25 -2.03 19.95 -10.27
C THR A 25 -0.58 20.16 -10.71
N ILE A 26 -0.33 19.96 -12.01
CA ILE A 26 0.97 20.18 -12.63
C ILE A 26 0.83 21.34 -13.62
N GLN A 27 1.66 22.37 -13.44
CA GLN A 27 1.81 23.45 -14.40
C GLN A 27 3.13 23.27 -15.15
N THR A 28 3.08 23.23 -16.48
CA THR A 28 4.25 23.12 -17.36
C THR A 28 4.84 24.51 -17.64
N LYS A 29 6.09 24.55 -18.11
CA LYS A 29 6.81 25.81 -18.37
C LYS A 29 6.16 26.69 -19.44
N ASP A 30 5.42 26.08 -20.36
CA ASP A 30 4.63 26.76 -21.41
C ASP A 30 3.25 27.21 -20.92
N GLY A 31 2.99 27.11 -19.61
CA GLY A 31 1.77 27.60 -18.96
C GLY A 31 0.60 26.63 -18.94
N ARG A 32 0.67 25.48 -19.64
CA ARG A 32 -0.41 24.48 -19.58
C ARG A 32 -0.53 23.89 -18.18
N THR A 33 -1.76 23.55 -17.80
CA THR A 33 -2.08 23.00 -16.48
C THR A 33 -2.86 21.71 -16.63
N PHE A 34 -2.45 20.69 -15.87
CA PHE A 34 -3.11 19.38 -15.80
C PHE A 34 -3.46 19.11 -14.35
N SER A 35 -4.70 18.72 -14.09
CA SER A 35 -5.18 18.40 -12.75
C SER A 35 -5.83 17.03 -12.73
N SER A 36 -5.57 16.28 -11.67
CA SER A 36 -6.21 14.99 -11.42
C SER A 36 -6.48 14.81 -9.94
N THR A 37 -7.60 14.17 -9.61
CA THR A 37 -8.02 13.91 -8.24
C THR A 37 -8.20 12.42 -8.04
N VAL A 38 -7.55 11.89 -7.00
CA VAL A 38 -7.85 10.58 -6.44
C VAL A 38 -8.56 10.82 -5.12
N PHE A 39 -9.78 10.31 -4.95
CA PHE A 39 -10.53 10.44 -3.70
C PHE A 39 -10.19 9.34 -2.69
N ALA A 40 -9.97 8.13 -3.19
CA ALA A 40 -9.55 6.97 -2.41
C ALA A 40 -8.54 6.17 -3.27
N PRO A 41 -7.29 5.99 -2.82
CA PRO A 41 -6.31 5.22 -3.59
C PRO A 41 -6.62 3.72 -3.53
N LYS A 42 -6.11 2.96 -4.50
CA LYS A 42 -6.12 1.48 -4.46
C LYS A 42 -5.49 1.00 -3.15
N GLY A 43 -6.14 0.06 -2.46
CA GLY A 43 -5.70 -0.41 -1.14
C GLY A 43 -6.14 0.46 0.04
N SER A 44 -6.87 1.56 -0.19
CA SER A 44 -7.54 2.28 0.91
C SER A 44 -8.62 1.42 1.55
N GLY A 45 -8.86 1.61 2.85
CA GLY A 45 -9.88 0.83 3.57
C GLY A 45 -11.29 0.92 2.95
N ALA A 46 -11.61 2.04 2.28
CA ALA A 46 -12.89 2.22 1.59
C ALA A 46 -13.02 1.41 0.29
N LEU A 47 -11.91 1.06 -0.36
CA LEU A 47 -11.89 0.25 -1.59
C LEU A 47 -11.48 -1.20 -1.34
N GLY A 48 -11.01 -1.51 -0.14
CA GLY A 48 -10.40 -2.79 0.18
C GLY A 48 -9.05 -2.99 -0.52
N ILE A 49 -8.51 -4.19 -0.37
CA ILE A 49 -7.29 -4.64 -1.03
C ILE A 49 -7.47 -6.11 -1.44
N ASP A 50 -7.03 -6.44 -2.65
CA ASP A 50 -7.01 -7.83 -3.12
C ASP A 50 -5.84 -8.56 -2.47
N TRP A 51 -6.07 -9.80 -2.05
CA TRP A 51 -5.01 -10.67 -1.55
C TRP A 51 -3.87 -10.84 -2.55
N ALA A 52 -4.13 -10.86 -3.86
CA ALA A 52 -3.08 -10.93 -4.86
C ALA A 52 -2.10 -9.74 -4.76
N ASP A 53 -2.59 -8.54 -4.45
CA ASP A 53 -1.75 -7.36 -4.25
C ASP A 53 -0.96 -7.44 -2.93
N VAL A 54 -1.58 -7.97 -1.87
CA VAL A 54 -0.92 -8.22 -0.57
C VAL A 54 0.20 -9.22 -0.74
N ASP A 55 -0.07 -10.34 -1.39
CA ASP A 55 0.87 -11.40 -1.66
C ASP A 55 2.07 -10.91 -2.49
N ALA A 56 1.80 -10.20 -3.59
CA ALA A 56 2.84 -9.62 -4.42
C ALA A 56 3.73 -8.65 -3.62
N LYS A 57 3.11 -7.83 -2.76
CA LYS A 57 3.84 -6.92 -1.88
C LYS A 57 4.67 -7.69 -0.84
N TYR A 58 4.10 -8.72 -0.22
CA TYR A 58 4.78 -9.55 0.78
C TYR A 58 6.03 -10.21 0.18
N ARG A 59 5.88 -10.88 -0.97
CA ARG A 59 6.99 -11.48 -1.74
C ARG A 59 8.07 -10.47 -2.11
N SER A 60 7.71 -9.21 -2.35
CA SER A 60 8.68 -8.16 -2.69
C SER A 60 9.46 -7.60 -1.49
N LEU A 61 8.89 -7.66 -0.30
CA LEU A 61 9.40 -6.96 0.89
C LEU A 61 10.08 -7.90 1.88
N VAL A 62 9.47 -9.05 2.18
CA VAL A 62 9.95 -9.95 3.24
C VAL A 62 11.34 -10.55 2.96
N PRO A 63 11.72 -10.90 1.72
CA PRO A 63 13.09 -11.33 1.44
C PRO A 63 14.18 -10.31 1.84
N ARG A 64 13.83 -9.01 1.91
CA ARG A 64 14.78 -7.96 2.34
C ARG A 64 15.17 -8.07 3.82
N ALA A 65 14.40 -8.82 4.61
CA ALA A 65 14.73 -9.17 5.99
C ALA A 65 15.58 -10.46 6.09
N GLN A 66 16.15 -10.95 4.99
CA GLN A 66 16.98 -12.17 4.91
C GLN A 66 16.22 -13.48 5.12
N VAL A 67 14.88 -13.46 5.04
CA VAL A 67 14.04 -14.66 5.03
C VAL A 67 14.15 -15.31 3.65
N SER A 68 14.38 -16.62 3.60
CA SER A 68 14.49 -17.36 2.33
C SER A 68 13.16 -17.42 1.59
N ASP A 69 13.18 -17.50 0.26
CA ASP A 69 11.97 -17.59 -0.57
C ASP A 69 11.04 -18.74 -0.14
N GLN A 70 11.62 -19.88 0.27
CA GLN A 70 10.85 -21.01 0.79
C GLN A 70 10.11 -20.64 2.09
N ARG A 71 10.78 -19.94 3.02
CA ARG A 71 10.15 -19.48 4.26
C ARG A 71 9.12 -18.39 4.00
N VAL A 72 9.33 -17.53 3.00
CA VAL A 72 8.37 -16.50 2.56
C VAL A 72 7.06 -17.14 2.07
N GLU A 73 7.13 -18.16 1.21
CA GLU A 73 5.90 -18.83 0.75
C GLU A 73 5.22 -19.61 1.89
N GLY A 74 6.01 -20.27 2.74
CA GLY A 74 5.47 -20.97 3.91
C GLY A 74 4.77 -20.02 4.88
N SER A 75 5.38 -18.88 5.21
CA SER A 75 4.78 -17.90 6.12
C SER A 75 3.56 -17.25 5.51
N LEU A 76 3.56 -16.98 4.20
CA LEU A 76 2.41 -16.46 3.49
C LEU A 76 1.24 -17.45 3.51
N GLN A 77 1.49 -18.74 3.29
CA GLN A 77 0.46 -19.77 3.43
C GLN A 77 -0.15 -19.80 4.83
N VAL A 78 0.69 -19.75 5.88
CA VAL A 78 0.23 -19.70 7.28
C VAL A 78 -0.59 -18.44 7.56
N ILE A 79 -0.25 -17.30 6.96
CA ILE A 79 -1.01 -16.04 7.09
C ILE A 79 -2.41 -16.15 6.46
N HIS A 80 -2.53 -16.77 5.28
CA HIS A 80 -3.83 -17.02 4.65
C HIS A 80 -4.72 -17.93 5.50
N GLU A 81 -4.12 -18.98 6.08
CA GLU A 81 -4.81 -19.98 6.90
C GLU A 81 -4.77 -19.65 8.40
N PHE A 82 -4.47 -18.40 8.78
CA PHE A 82 -4.14 -18.07 10.17
C PHE A 82 -5.25 -18.40 11.17
N GLY A 83 -6.52 -18.33 10.74
CA GLY A 83 -7.66 -18.72 11.56
C GLY A 83 -7.71 -20.20 11.94
N ASN A 84 -6.96 -21.05 11.22
CA ASN A 84 -6.87 -22.50 11.42
C ASN A 84 -5.59 -22.94 12.14
N VAL A 85 -4.67 -22.02 12.42
CA VAL A 85 -3.38 -22.28 13.06
C VAL A 85 -3.59 -22.63 14.53
N LYS A 86 -2.91 -23.68 15.02
CA LYS A 86 -3.04 -24.14 16.42
C LYS A 86 -2.07 -23.42 17.34
N HIS A 87 -0.88 -23.11 16.84
CA HIS A 87 0.17 -22.44 17.60
C HIS A 87 0.81 -21.32 16.78
N VAL A 88 0.93 -20.14 17.37
CA VAL A 88 1.56 -18.98 16.70
C VAL A 88 3.02 -19.25 16.29
N SER A 89 3.69 -20.20 16.95
CA SER A 89 5.04 -20.65 16.58
C SER A 89 5.12 -21.14 15.12
N GLU A 90 4.03 -21.71 14.58
CA GLU A 90 3.96 -22.15 13.18
C GLU A 90 4.26 -21.00 12.20
N LEU A 91 3.91 -19.76 12.55
CA LEU A 91 4.28 -18.57 11.78
C LEU A 91 5.66 -18.04 12.19
N ILE A 92 5.90 -17.90 13.49
CA ILE A 92 7.11 -17.25 14.01
C ILE A 92 8.39 -17.97 13.59
N ASP A 93 8.39 -19.30 13.58
CA ASP A 93 9.54 -20.11 13.17
C ASP A 93 9.92 -19.92 11.68
N LEU A 94 8.96 -19.49 10.85
CA LEU A 94 9.18 -19.17 9.43
C LEU A 94 9.68 -17.74 9.22
N LEU A 95 9.44 -16.84 10.18
CA LEU A 95 9.83 -15.43 10.10
C LEU A 95 11.18 -15.14 10.76
N HIS A 96 11.69 -16.05 11.58
CA HIS A 96 13.03 -15.98 12.12
C HIS A 96 14.05 -16.45 11.06
N ASN A 97 15.24 -15.87 11.10
CA ASN A 97 16.40 -16.32 10.31
C ASN A 97 17.16 -17.38 11.08
#